data_AF-A0A0M4QWQ1-F1
#
_entry.id   AF-A0A0M4QWQ1-F1
#
_cell.length_a   1.000
_cell.length_b   1.000
_cell.length_c   1.000
_cell.angle_alpha   90.00
_cell.angle_beta   90.00
_cell.angle_gamma   90.00
#
_symmetry.space_group_name_H-M   'P 1'
#
loop_
_entity.id
_entity.type
_entity.pdbx_description
1 polymer ?
#
loop_
_entity_poly.entity_id
_entity_poly.type
_entity_poly.pdbx_seq_one_letter_code
_entity_poly.pdbx_strand_id
1 'polypeptide(L)'
;MKKNDCTCSGRVTTLRNQVVIATGKVSIRGEHEHRDEVHALLERAGARVTTKMSGNISVLIHGDLSGQIVADQVREYSQKILDLLTESTSAHHVCAVSSRGLSELLEGRAAVCLHRHVVGQ
;
A
#
# COMPACT_ATOMS: atom_id res chain seq x y z
N MET A 1 -5.29 5.41 -30.51
CA MET A 1 -4.58 6.02 -29.36
C MET A 1 -4.92 5.22 -28.11
N LYS A 2 -4.06 4.25 -27.73
CA LYS A 2 -4.26 3.46 -26.50
C LYS A 2 -3.82 4.35 -25.33
N LYS A 3 -4.79 4.89 -24.58
CA LYS A 3 -4.48 5.60 -23.33
C LYS A 3 -3.81 4.58 -22.42
N ASN A 4 -2.51 4.76 -22.19
CA ASN A 4 -1.75 4.09 -21.15
C ASN A 4 -2.21 4.71 -19.83
N ASP A 5 -3.45 4.42 -19.47
CA ASP A 5 -4.08 4.91 -18.26
C ASP A 5 -3.42 4.15 -17.12
N CYS A 6 -2.70 4.87 -16.27
CA CYS A 6 -2.17 4.33 -15.02
C CYS A 6 -3.35 4.19 -14.05
N THR A 7 -4.30 3.31 -14.39
CA THR A 7 -5.62 3.20 -13.77
C THR A 7 -5.51 2.39 -12.50
N CYS A 8 -5.13 3.02 -11.40
CA CYS A 8 -5.76 2.62 -10.16
C CYS A 8 -7.25 2.90 -10.30
N SER A 9 -8.06 1.87 -10.51
CA SER A 9 -9.52 1.97 -10.55
C SER A 9 -10.13 2.35 -9.18
N GLY A 10 -9.33 2.85 -8.24
CA GLY A 10 -9.66 3.06 -6.84
C GLY A 10 -9.62 1.77 -6.01
N ARG A 11 -9.20 0.65 -6.60
CA ARG A 11 -9.17 -0.67 -5.97
C ARG A 11 -7.97 -1.49 -6.42
N VAL A 12 -7.47 -2.34 -5.53
CA VAL A 12 -6.47 -3.38 -5.81
C VAL A 12 -7.20 -4.71 -5.75
N THR A 13 -7.15 -5.50 -6.81
CA THR A 13 -7.83 -6.81 -6.88
C THR A 13 -6.88 -7.97 -6.62
N THR A 14 -5.57 -7.78 -6.82
CA THR A 14 -4.55 -8.80 -6.60
C THR A 14 -3.19 -8.18 -6.30
N LEU A 15 -2.39 -8.92 -5.56
CA LEU A 15 -0.99 -8.61 -5.25
C LEU A 15 0.00 -9.24 -6.22
N ARG A 16 -0.47 -10.09 -7.15
CA ARG A 16 0.41 -10.78 -8.09
C ARG A 16 1.16 -9.80 -8.98
N ASN A 17 2.48 -9.99 -9.06
CA ASN A 17 3.39 -9.17 -9.86
C ASN A 17 3.39 -7.68 -9.45
N GLN A 18 2.92 -7.36 -8.24
CA GLN A 18 2.96 -6.01 -7.67
C GLN A 18 4.18 -5.84 -6.79
N VAL A 19 4.80 -4.66 -6.81
CA VAL A 19 5.84 -4.30 -5.84
C VAL A 19 5.18 -3.69 -4.62
N VAL A 20 5.30 -4.37 -3.48
CA VAL A 20 4.59 -4.02 -2.25
C VAL A 20 5.58 -3.59 -1.18
N ILE A 21 5.25 -2.53 -0.46
CA ILE A 21 5.93 -2.18 0.78
C ILE A 21 4.91 -2.14 1.92
N ALA A 22 5.27 -2.72 3.07
CA ALA A 22 4.50 -2.63 4.29
C ALA A 22 5.16 -1.63 5.25
N THR A 23 4.37 -0.73 5.82
CA THR A 23 4.81 0.24 6.82
C THR A 23 3.99 0.09 8.11
N GLY A 24 4.64 0.32 9.25
CA GLY A 24 3.98 0.20 10.56
C GLY A 24 3.71 -1.25 10.97
N LYS A 25 2.86 -1.41 11.98
CA LYS A 25 2.34 -2.70 12.45
C LYS A 25 1.13 -3.07 11.60
N VAL A 26 1.28 -4.12 10.81
CA VAL A 26 0.20 -4.57 9.92
C VAL A 26 -0.55 -5.70 10.61
N SER A 27 -1.85 -5.50 10.79
CA SER A 27 -2.74 -6.52 11.33
C SER A 27 -3.46 -7.27 10.22
N ILE A 28 -3.44 -8.59 10.24
CA ILE A 28 -4.14 -9.44 9.27
C ILE A 28 -5.25 -10.17 10.02
N ARG A 29 -6.48 -10.09 9.52
CA ARG A 29 -7.68 -10.65 10.18
C ARG A 29 -7.90 -10.16 11.63
N GLY A 30 -7.35 -9.00 11.97
CA GLY A 30 -7.45 -8.42 13.32
C GLY A 30 -6.34 -8.87 14.27
N GLU A 31 -5.45 -9.76 13.85
CA GLU A 31 -4.29 -10.19 14.62
C GLU A 31 -3.06 -9.39 14.20
N HIS A 32 -2.23 -8.97 15.16
CA HIS A 32 -0.99 -8.25 14.89
C HIS A 32 0.06 -9.23 14.36
N GLU A 33 0.32 -9.14 13.06
CA GLU A 33 1.29 -9.99 12.42
C GLU A 33 2.68 -9.37 12.48
N HIS A 34 3.67 -10.21 12.76
CA HIS A 34 5.06 -9.80 12.68
C HIS A 34 5.43 -9.45 11.25
N ARG A 35 6.31 -8.47 11.07
CA ARG A 35 6.72 -7.99 9.74
C ARG A 35 7.20 -9.12 8.82
N ASP A 36 7.89 -10.10 9.38
CA ASP A 36 8.40 -11.27 8.64
C ASP A 36 7.26 -12.15 8.09
N GLU A 37 6.25 -12.43 8.92
CA GLU A 37 5.04 -13.16 8.50
C GLU A 37 4.26 -12.39 7.43
N VAL A 38 4.11 -11.08 7.60
CA VAL A 38 3.47 -10.23 6.58
C VAL A 38 4.23 -10.30 5.26
N HIS A 39 5.56 -10.26 5.29
CA HIS A 39 6.38 -10.41 4.10
C HIS A 39 6.17 -11.77 3.44
N ALA A 40 6.23 -12.86 4.22
CA ALA A 40 6.00 -14.20 3.73
C ALA A 40 4.60 -14.36 3.10
N LEU A 41 3.57 -13.76 3.70
CA LEU A 41 2.20 -13.79 3.17
C LEU A 41 2.06 -13.01 1.85
N LEU A 42 2.69 -11.83 1.75
CA LEU A 42 2.73 -11.05 0.52
C LEU A 42 3.45 -11.80 -0.60
N GLU A 43 4.60 -12.42 -0.32
CA GLU A 43 5.33 -13.23 -1.31
C GLU A 43 4.53 -14.45 -1.74
N ARG A 44 3.85 -15.13 -0.81
CA ARG A 44 2.92 -16.24 -1.12
C ARG A 44 1.74 -15.79 -1.99
N ALA A 45 1.28 -14.55 -1.83
CA ALA A 45 0.26 -13.95 -2.69
C ALA A 45 0.80 -13.56 -4.09
N GLY A 46 2.11 -13.71 -4.32
CA GLY A 46 2.79 -13.38 -5.58
C GLY A 46 3.20 -11.92 -5.69
N ALA A 47 3.21 -11.18 -4.59
CA ALA A 47 3.79 -9.85 -4.52
C ALA A 47 5.30 -9.89 -4.35
N ARG A 48 5.97 -8.83 -4.80
CA ARG A 48 7.39 -8.60 -4.59
C ARG A 48 7.56 -7.60 -3.47
N VAL A 49 7.94 -8.08 -2.29
CA VAL A 49 8.06 -7.23 -1.11
C VAL A 49 9.38 -6.46 -1.15
N THR A 50 9.31 -5.14 -0.93
CA THR A 50 10.47 -4.28 -0.78
C THR A 50 10.46 -3.57 0.57
N THR A 51 11.64 -3.40 1.16
CA THR A 51 11.84 -2.58 2.36
C THR A 51 12.30 -1.17 2.03
N LYS A 52 12.65 -0.91 0.76
CA LYS A 52 13.08 0.40 0.28
C LYS A 52 11.92 1.13 -0.35
N MET A 53 11.64 2.34 0.14
CA MET A 53 10.78 3.28 -0.55
C MET A 53 11.51 3.75 -1.81
N SER A 54 11.00 3.33 -2.97
CA SER A 54 11.53 3.67 -4.28
C SER A 54 10.36 3.80 -5.25
N GLY A 55 10.54 4.59 -6.30
CA GLY A 55 9.53 4.83 -7.33
C GLY A 55 9.13 3.61 -8.16
N ASN A 56 9.54 2.38 -7.79
CA ASN A 56 9.10 1.13 -8.40
C ASN A 56 7.98 0.45 -7.61
N ILE A 57 7.55 1.04 -6.48
CA ILE A 57 6.45 0.53 -5.65
C ILE A 57 5.12 0.77 -6.38
N SER A 58 4.24 -0.24 -6.34
CA SER A 58 2.89 -0.15 -6.90
C SER A 58 1.82 -0.19 -5.82
N VAL A 59 2.11 -0.82 -4.66
CA VAL A 59 1.19 -0.91 -3.52
C VAL A 59 1.93 -0.61 -2.22
N LEU A 60 1.37 0.30 -1.43
CA LEU A 60 1.78 0.61 -0.07
C LEU A 60 0.74 0.04 0.89
N ILE A 61 1.14 -0.89 1.75
CA ILE A 61 0.32 -1.34 2.88
C ILE A 61 0.62 -0.43 4.07
N HIS A 62 -0.36 0.37 4.47
CA HIS A 62 -0.30 1.16 5.70
C HIS A 62 -0.84 0.32 6.87
N GLY A 63 0.03 0.10 7.85
CA GLY A 63 -0.32 -0.43 9.16
C GLY A 63 -0.45 0.66 10.21
N ASP A 64 -0.74 0.24 11.44
CA ASP A 64 -0.70 1.09 12.62
C ASP A 64 0.70 1.68 12.80
N LEU A 65 0.77 3.01 12.77
CA LEU A 65 2.00 3.77 12.95
C LEU A 65 2.05 4.43 14.33
N SER A 66 1.16 4.04 15.25
CA SER A 66 1.17 4.45 16.66
C SER A 66 2.57 4.33 17.26
N GLY A 67 3.15 5.48 17.62
CA GLY A 67 4.48 5.60 18.22
C GLY A 67 5.62 5.91 17.24
N GLN A 68 5.34 6.13 15.95
CA GLN A 68 6.31 6.62 14.96
C GLN A 68 6.08 8.09 14.61
N ILE A 69 7.13 8.76 14.12
CA ILE A 69 7.01 10.14 13.62
C ILE A 69 6.17 10.12 12.33
N VAL A 70 4.92 10.54 12.46
CA VAL A 70 3.97 10.74 11.36
C VAL A 70 3.95 12.22 10.99
N ALA A 71 4.00 12.51 9.70
CA ALA A 71 3.87 13.85 9.14
C ALA A 71 2.38 14.22 8.95
N ASP A 72 1.53 13.24 8.65
CA ASP A 72 0.09 13.39 8.60
C ASP A 72 -0.54 12.60 9.74
N GLN A 73 -1.09 13.30 10.75
CA GLN A 73 -1.69 12.66 11.93
C GLN A 73 -3.08 12.07 11.66
N VAL A 74 -3.74 12.49 10.58
CA VAL A 74 -5.09 12.00 10.22
C VAL A 74 -5.01 10.62 9.57
N ARG A 75 -3.99 10.40 8.76
CA ARG A 75 -3.73 9.13 8.05
C ARG A 75 -2.59 8.33 8.67
N GLU A 76 -1.94 8.91 9.67
CA GLU A 76 -0.74 8.40 10.32
C GLU A 76 0.41 8.17 9.32
N TYR A 77 0.55 8.99 8.28
CA TYR A 77 1.60 8.80 7.26
C TYR A 77 2.89 9.53 7.64
N SER A 78 4.04 8.86 7.54
CA SER A 78 5.34 9.54 7.64
C SER A 78 5.64 10.38 6.39
N GLN A 79 6.54 11.36 6.51
CA GLN A 79 6.94 12.24 5.40
C GLN A 79 7.39 11.45 4.16
N LYS A 80 8.07 10.30 4.35
CA LYS A 80 8.50 9.43 3.25
C LYS A 80 7.34 8.78 2.49
N ILE A 81 6.24 8.48 3.18
CA ILE A 81 5.02 7.98 2.54
C ILE A 81 4.42 9.10 1.70
N LEU A 82 4.31 10.31 2.25
CA LEU A 82 3.81 11.46 1.51
C LEU A 82 4.67 11.75 0.28
N ASP A 83 5.99 11.71 0.43
CA ASP A 83 6.95 11.89 -0.67
C ASP A 83 6.75 10.83 -1.77
N LEU A 84 6.67 9.55 -1.41
CA LEU A 84 6.36 8.45 -2.35
C LEU A 84 5.03 8.65 -3.08
N LEU A 85 3.99 9.09 -2.35
CA LEU A 85 2.66 9.33 -2.92
C LEU A 85 2.63 10.60 -3.77
N THR A 86 3.50 11.58 -3.50
CA THR A 86 3.61 12.85 -4.24
C THR A 86 4.49 12.71 -5.49
N GLU A 87 5.56 11.93 -5.39
CA GLU A 87 6.42 11.49 -6.50
C GLU A 87 5.69 10.54 -7.46
N SER A 88 4.50 10.05 -7.09
CA SER A 88 3.60 9.30 -7.97
C SER A 88 3.09 10.23 -9.09
N THR A 89 3.93 10.47 -10.10
CA THR A 89 3.59 11.21 -11.32
C THR A 89 2.51 10.45 -12.11
N SER A 90 1.83 11.12 -13.04
CA SER A 90 0.78 10.54 -13.93
C SER A 90 1.18 9.21 -14.63
N ALA A 91 2.45 8.82 -14.64
CA ALA A 91 2.94 7.57 -15.21
C ALA A 91 3.08 6.40 -14.21
N HIS A 92 3.02 6.62 -12.89
CA HIS A 92 3.13 5.55 -11.91
C HIS A 92 2.34 5.87 -10.64
N HIS A 93 1.25 5.14 -10.43
CA HIS A 93 0.37 5.31 -9.26
C HIS A 93 0.70 4.30 -8.16
N VAL A 94 0.93 4.79 -6.94
CA VAL A 94 1.09 3.97 -5.75
C VAL A 94 -0.26 3.82 -5.02
N CYS A 95 -0.80 2.60 -5.00
CA CYS A 95 -2.01 2.28 -4.27
C CYS A 95 -1.75 2.18 -2.76
N ALA A 96 -2.36 3.04 -1.94
CA ALA A 96 -2.32 2.90 -0.49
C ALA A 96 -3.46 1.99 0.00
N VAL A 97 -3.16 0.97 0.81
CA VAL A 97 -4.12 -0.02 1.30
C VAL A 97 -3.92 -0.21 2.82
N SER A 98 -4.99 -0.18 3.62
CA SER A 98 -4.88 -0.48 5.06
C SER A 98 -4.70 -1.97 5.34
N SER A 99 -4.33 -2.30 6.57
CA SER A 99 -4.22 -3.68 7.07
C SER A 99 -5.50 -4.50 6.84
N ARG A 100 -6.67 -3.86 6.99
CA ARG A 100 -7.96 -4.46 6.62
C ARG A 100 -8.04 -4.82 5.12
N GLY A 101 -7.59 -3.92 4.25
CA GLY A 101 -7.56 -4.19 2.81
C GLY A 101 -6.56 -5.28 2.44
N LEU A 102 -5.42 -5.37 3.13
CA LEU A 102 -4.50 -6.49 2.97
C LEU A 102 -5.18 -7.82 3.32
N SER A 103 -5.93 -7.85 4.42
CA SER A 103 -6.68 -9.05 4.82
C SER A 103 -7.64 -9.48 3.71
N GLU A 104 -8.41 -8.54 3.14
CA GLU A 104 -9.30 -8.80 2.02
C GLU A 104 -8.54 -9.34 0.78
N LEU A 105 -7.39 -8.78 0.44
CA LEU A 105 -6.55 -9.23 -0.68
C LEU A 105 -6.03 -10.66 -0.49
N LEU A 106 -5.63 -11.01 0.73
CA LEU A 106 -5.19 -12.36 1.07
C LEU A 106 -6.34 -13.36 1.00
N GLU A 107 -7.58 -12.92 1.22
CA GLU A 107 -8.79 -13.71 1.04
C GLU A 107 -9.32 -13.73 -0.41
N GLY A 108 -8.60 -13.10 -1.34
CA GLY A 108 -8.97 -13.04 -2.75
C GLY A 108 -10.05 -12.00 -3.07
N ARG A 109 -10.31 -11.07 -2.16
CA ARG A 109 -11.23 -9.94 -2.34
C ARG A 109 -10.47 -8.66 -2.75
N ALA A 110 -11.20 -7.71 -3.33
CA ALA A 110 -10.61 -6.44 -3.74
C ALA A 110 -10.48 -5.46 -2.57
N ALA A 111 -9.28 -4.91 -2.37
CA ALA A 111 -9.03 -3.82 -1.43
C ALA A 111 -9.33 -2.45 -2.04
N VAL A 112 -9.73 -1.51 -1.19
CA VAL A 112 -9.93 -0.09 -1.56
C VAL A 112 -8.58 0.63 -1.52
N CYS A 113 -8.30 1.43 -2.55
CA CYS A 113 -7.15 2.32 -2.57
C CYS A 113 -7.49 3.65 -1.87
N LEU A 114 -6.73 3.97 -0.82
CA LEU A 114 -6.89 5.15 0.01
C LEU A 114 -6.14 6.38 -0.53
N HIS A 115 -5.35 6.21 -1.60
CA HIS A 115 -4.61 7.31 -2.23
C HIS A 115 -5.55 8.33 -2.90
N ARG A 116 -6.72 7.90 -3.41
CA ARG A 116 -7.65 8.78 -4.14
C ARG A 116 -8.23 9.93 -3.32
N HIS A 117 -8.05 9.92 -1.99
CA HIS A 117 -8.39 11.04 -1.11
C HIS A 117 -7.27 12.11 -0.98
N VAL A 118 -6.11 11.96 -1.63
CA VAL A 118 -4.98 12.91 -1.51
C VAL A 118 -5.03 14.02 -2.55
N VAL A 119 -5.63 13.80 -3.73
CA VAL A 119 -5.53 14.72 -4.88
C VAL A 119 -6.84 15.46 -5.17
N GLY A 120 -7.52 15.92 -4.10
CA GLY A 120 -8.79 16.61 -4.24
C GLY A 120 -9.12 17.50 -3.05
N GLN A 121 -8.32 18.56 -2.85
CA GLN A 121 -8.76 19.87 -2.37
C GLN A 121 -7.85 20.93 -2.98
#